data_AF-A0A7W0LN19-F1
#
_entry.id   AF-A0A7W0LN19-F1
#
_cell.length_a   1.000
_cell.length_b   1.000
_cell.length_c   1.000
_cell.angle_alpha   90.00
_cell.angle_beta   90.00
_cell.angle_gamma   90.00
#
_symmetry.space_group_name_H-M   'P 1'
#
loop_
_entity.id
_entity.type
_entity.pdbx_description
1 polymer ?
#
loop_
_entity_poly.entity_id
_entity_poly.type
_entity_poly.pdbx_seq_one_letter_code
_entity_poly.pdbx_strand_id
1 'polypeptide(L)'
;SGLGRSHSKFGFYECVNIKLLTWEPSIARNFWWHPYDASLGKGLNAAASLLYGRDSDRLGALRRGAVPLAKVGARSLKSAFRRY
;
A
#
# COMPACT_ATOMS: atom_id res chain seq x y z
N SER A 1 -11.48 -31.65 -21.23
CA SER A 1 -12.34 -30.56 -20.71
C SER A 1 -11.55 -29.26 -20.84
N GLY A 2 -11.91 -28.36 -21.74
CA GLY A 2 -11.09 -27.17 -22.04
C GLY A 2 -10.93 -26.21 -20.84
N LEU A 3 -9.87 -25.40 -20.86
CA LEU A 3 -9.65 -24.28 -19.93
C LEU A 3 -10.27 -23.01 -20.53
N GLY A 4 -11.16 -22.37 -19.79
CA GLY A 4 -11.83 -21.11 -20.19
C GLY A 4 -13.26 -21.02 -19.68
N ARG A 5 -13.81 -19.80 -19.63
CA ARG A 5 -15.18 -19.49 -19.22
C ARG A 5 -15.73 -18.37 -20.10
N SER A 6 -16.62 -18.73 -21.03
CA SER A 6 -17.19 -17.78 -21.99
C SER A 6 -18.46 -17.05 -21.53
N HIS A 7 -18.96 -17.31 -20.32
CA HIS A 7 -20.25 -16.74 -19.87
C HIS A 7 -20.09 -15.57 -18.89
N SER A 8 -20.96 -14.57 -19.04
CA SER A 8 -21.05 -13.39 -18.15
C SER A 8 -19.74 -12.57 -18.08
N LYS A 9 -19.49 -11.96 -16.92
CA LYS A 9 -18.32 -11.10 -16.64
C LYS A 9 -16.98 -11.79 -16.90
N PHE A 10 -16.89 -13.10 -16.63
CA PHE A 10 -15.67 -13.86 -16.86
C PHE A 10 -15.38 -14.06 -18.35
N GLY A 11 -16.40 -14.27 -19.19
CA GLY A 11 -16.23 -14.31 -20.65
C GLY A 11 -15.77 -12.98 -21.24
N PHE A 12 -16.29 -11.87 -20.71
CA PHE A 12 -15.78 -10.55 -21.10
C PHE A 12 -14.29 -10.37 -20.77
N TYR A 13 -13.85 -10.82 -19.60
CA TYR A 13 -12.44 -10.77 -19.19
C TYR A 13 -11.51 -11.63 -20.04
N GLU A 14 -12.00 -12.71 -20.66
CA GLU A 14 -11.20 -13.50 -21.61
C GLU A 14 -10.99 -12.78 -22.95
N CYS A 15 -11.92 -11.92 -23.35
CA CYS A 15 -11.87 -11.20 -24.62
C CYS A 15 -11.09 -9.87 -24.54
N VAL A 16 -10.66 -9.43 -23.36
CA VAL A 16 -10.00 -8.13 -23.17
C VAL A 16 -8.64 -8.27 -22.51
N ASN A 17 -7.73 -7.35 -22.84
CA ASN A 17 -6.49 -7.20 -22.11
C ASN A 17 -6.71 -6.21 -20.95
N ILE A 18 -6.66 -6.72 -19.71
CA ILE A 18 -6.72 -5.89 -18.51
C ILE A 18 -5.39 -5.14 -18.38
N LYS A 19 -5.42 -3.85 -18.67
CA LYS A 19 -4.28 -2.95 -18.48
C LYS A 19 -4.41 -2.21 -17.15
N LEU A 20 -3.46 -2.44 -16.25
CA LEU A 20 -3.32 -1.65 -15.04
C LEU A 20 -2.65 -0.31 -15.39
N LEU A 21 -3.37 0.79 -15.18
CA LEU A 21 -2.84 2.16 -15.26
C LEU A 21 -2.72 2.72 -13.85
N THR A 22 -1.50 3.03 -13.42
CA THR A 22 -1.21 3.64 -12.13
C THR A 22 -0.79 5.09 -12.34
N TRP A 23 -1.35 6.00 -11.55
CA TRP A 23 -0.95 7.40 -11.49
C TRP A 23 -0.40 7.70 -10.10
N GLU A 24 0.80 8.27 -10.03
CA GLU A 24 1.47 8.62 -8.77
C GLU A 24 1.51 10.14 -8.61
N PRO A 25 0.87 10.72 -7.58
CA PRO A 25 0.92 12.15 -7.34
C PRO A 25 2.30 12.56 -6.80
N SER A 26 2.97 13.50 -7.48
CA SER A 26 4.29 14.06 -7.07
C SER A 26 4.31 14.82 -5.73
N ILE A 27 3.15 14.94 -5.07
CA ILE A 27 2.96 15.63 -3.79
C ILE A 27 3.67 14.87 -2.67
N ALA A 28 3.51 13.54 -2.64
CA ALA A 28 4.23 12.69 -1.72
C ALA A 28 5.55 12.24 -2.36
N ARG A 29 6.62 12.27 -1.56
CA ARG A 29 7.91 11.76 -1.98
C ARG A 29 7.83 10.24 -2.12
N ASN A 30 8.20 9.70 -3.28
CA ASN A 30 8.09 8.28 -3.58
C ASN A 30 8.95 7.44 -2.61
N PHE A 31 8.32 6.51 -1.89
CA PHE A 31 8.97 5.70 -0.86
C PHE A 31 10.10 4.82 -1.40
N TRP A 32 10.14 4.59 -2.71
CA TRP A 32 11.18 3.79 -3.36
C TRP A 32 12.55 4.48 -3.46
N TRP A 33 12.64 5.82 -3.30
CA TRP A 33 13.87 6.59 -3.57
C TRP A 33 14.36 7.46 -2.40
N HIS A 34 13.76 7.36 -1.21
CA HIS A 34 14.09 8.19 -0.03
C HIS A 34 14.78 7.41 1.09
N PRO A 35 15.57 8.06 1.97
CA PRO A 35 16.48 7.34 2.87
C PRO A 35 15.70 6.38 3.75
N TYR A 36 16.01 5.10 3.58
CA TYR A 36 15.45 3.97 4.32
C TYR A 36 15.88 4.06 5.77
N ASP A 37 15.08 4.75 6.57
CA ASP A 37 15.20 4.73 8.02
C ASP A 37 14.52 3.45 8.55
N ALA A 38 15.06 2.86 9.63
CA ALA A 38 14.46 1.73 10.32
C ALA A 38 13.02 2.04 10.77
N SER A 39 12.69 3.32 11.00
CA SER A 39 11.32 3.77 11.28
C SER A 39 10.36 3.57 10.09
N LEU A 40 10.83 3.73 8.85
CA LEU A 40 10.03 3.50 7.63
C LEU A 40 9.72 2.03 7.44
N GLY A 41 10.73 1.16 7.56
CA GLY A 41 10.54 -0.29 7.45
C GLY A 41 9.57 -0.83 8.51
N LYS A 42 9.73 -0.41 9.77
CA LYS A 42 8.82 -0.78 10.86
C LYS A 42 7.41 -0.22 10.65
N GLY A 43 7.29 1.01 10.12
CA GLY A 43 6.01 1.63 9.81
C GLY A 43 5.26 0.91 8.68
N LEU A 44 5.94 0.57 7.58
CA LEU A 44 5.37 -0.18 6.47
C LEU A 44 4.97 -1.60 6.88
N ASN A 45 5.80 -2.29 7.66
CA ASN A 45 5.47 -3.61 8.17
C ASN A 45 4.22 -3.58 9.06
N ALA A 46 4.11 -2.58 9.93
CA ALA A 46 2.90 -2.38 10.73
C ALA A 46 1.67 -2.04 9.88
N ALA A 47 1.81 -1.21 8.85
CA ALA A 47 0.72 -0.89 7.93
C ALA A 47 0.24 -2.13 7.16
N ALA A 48 1.16 -2.93 6.63
CA ALA A 48 0.86 -4.17 5.95
C ALA A 48 0.17 -5.17 6.88
N SER A 49 0.65 -5.32 8.12
CA SER A 49 0.04 -6.18 9.13
C SER A 49 -1.35 -5.70 9.55
N LEU A 50 -1.61 -4.39 9.52
CA LEU A 50 -2.92 -3.84 9.83
C LEU A 50 -3.91 -4.03 8.67
N LEU A 51 -3.47 -3.81 7.43
CA LEU A 51 -4.32 -3.90 6.24
C LEU A 51 -4.59 -5.34 5.81
N TYR A 52 -3.56 -6.18 5.83
CA TYR A 52 -3.60 -7.54 5.27
C TYR A 52 -3.35 -8.65 6.30
N GLY A 53 -3.05 -8.29 7.56
CA GLY A 53 -2.88 -9.29 8.62
C GLY A 53 -4.20 -9.86 9.13
N ARG A 54 -4.09 -10.97 9.87
CA ARG A 54 -5.24 -11.59 10.55
C ARG A 54 -5.75 -10.68 11.67
N ASP A 55 -7.05 -10.70 11.93
CA ASP A 55 -7.68 -9.83 12.95
C ASP A 55 -7.09 -9.99 14.36
N SER A 56 -6.63 -11.19 14.72
CA SER A 56 -5.98 -11.45 16.01
C SER A 56 -4.65 -10.70 16.20
N ASP A 57 -3.92 -10.45 15.11
CA ASP A 57 -2.63 -9.74 15.16
C ASP A 57 -2.77 -8.23 14.97
N ARG A 58 -3.93 -7.75 14.49
CA ARG A 58 -4.16 -6.35 14.11
C ARG A 58 -3.99 -5.38 15.29
N LEU A 59 -4.49 -5.73 16.48
CA LEU A 59 -4.37 -4.93 17.70
C LEU A 59 -2.92 -4.88 18.23
N GLY A 60 -2.22 -6.02 18.18
CA GLY A 60 -0.82 -6.12 18.56
C GLY A 60 0.11 -5.39 17.58
N ALA A 61 -0.22 -5.44 16.29
CA ALA A 61 0.47 -4.73 15.22
C ALA A 61 0.26 -3.21 15.32
N LEU A 62 -0.97 -2.76 15.64
CA LEU A 62 -1.26 -1.35 15.87
C LEU A 62 -0.43 -0.81 17.04
N ARG A 63 -0.42 -1.51 18.20
CA ARG A 63 0.35 -1.07 19.38
C ARG A 63 1.86 -1.04 19.13
N ARG A 64 2.42 -2.07 18.51
CA ARG A 64 3.87 -2.16 18.20
C ARG A 64 4.27 -1.18 17.09
N GLY A 65 3.36 -0.93 16.15
CA GLY A 65 3.58 -0.11 14.97
C GLY A 65 3.22 1.37 15.11
N ALA A 66 2.47 1.77 16.14
CA ALA A 66 1.91 3.11 16.26
C ALA A 66 2.95 4.23 16.16
N VAL A 67 4.05 4.12 16.93
CA VAL A 67 5.12 5.13 16.95
C VAL A 67 5.85 5.26 15.60
N PRO A 68 6.34 4.16 14.98
CA PRO A 68 6.98 4.27 13.66
C PRO A 68 5.99 4.72 12.57
N LEU A 69 4.74 4.24 12.58
CA LEU A 69 3.69 4.73 11.66
C LEU A 69 3.45 6.23 11.81
N ALA A 70 3.32 6.74 13.04
CA ALA A 70 3.09 8.15 13.29
C ALA A 70 4.27 9.02 12.82
N LYS A 71 5.51 8.58 13.07
CA LYS A 71 6.72 9.28 12.59
C LYS A 71 6.78 9.34 11.06
N VAL A 72 6.47 8.24 10.38
CA VAL A 72 6.44 8.19 8.91
C VAL A 72 5.33 9.09 8.37
N GLY A 73 4.12 8.99 8.93
CA GLY A 73 2.98 9.82 8.54
C GLY A 73 3.27 11.32 8.67
N ALA A 74 3.81 11.76 9.81
CA ALA A 74 4.17 13.15 10.05
C ALA A 74 5.24 13.65 9.06
N ARG A 75 6.22 12.81 8.70
CA ARG A 75 7.28 13.15 7.73
C ARG A 75 6.73 13.24 6.30
N SER A 76 5.82 12.36 5.92
CA SER A 76 5.15 12.41 4.62
C SER A 76 4.28 13.65 4.49
N LEU A 77 3.48 13.97 5.52
CA LEU A 77 2.70 15.21 5.59
C LEU A 77 3.59 16.45 5.49
N LYS A 78 4.67 16.53 6.28
CA LYS A 78 5.63 17.65 6.21
C LYS A 78 6.23 17.81 4.81
N SER A 79 6.51 16.69 4.12
CA SER A 79 7.08 16.71 2.77
C SER A 79 6.06 17.18 1.72
N ALA A 80 4.79 16.82 1.89
CA ALA A 80 3.70 17.29 1.05
C ALA A 80 3.44 18.79 1.24
N PHE A 81 3.42 19.27 2.49
CA PHE A 81 3.19 20.68 2.81
C PHE A 81 4.35 21.60 2.41
N ARG A 82 5.61 21.14 2.47
CA ARG A 82 6.77 21.96 2.09
C ARG A 82 6.88 22.22 0.57
N ARG A 83 6.03 21.56 -0.23
CA ARG A 83 6.06 21.66 -1.70
C ARG A 83 4.98 22.61 -2.25
N TYR A 84 4.07 23.06 -1.40
CA TYR A 84 3.18 24.22 -1.61
C TYR A 84 3.83 25.46 -1.00
#